data_AF-A0A183KRI6-F1
#
_entry.id   AF-A0A183KRI6-F1
#
_cell.length_a   1.000
_cell.length_b   1.000
_cell.length_c   1.000
_cell.angle_alpha   90.00
_cell.angle_beta   90.00
_cell.angle_gamma   90.00
#
_symmetry.space_group_name_H-M   'P 1'
#
loop_
_entity.id
_entity.type
_entity.pdbx_description
1 polymer ?
#
loop_
_entity_poly.entity_id
_entity_poly.type
_entity_poly.pdbx_seq_one_letter_code
_entity_poly.pdbx_strand_id
1 'polypeptide(L)'
;MGDLNPNVGIDNTGYEDIMGRHGLGQRNENGESFANLCASNKLVIEGTIFPHKCIHKATWISPDHTTENQIDHICINKKFRRTTEDVRARRGANIASDHHLVLANLKPKLKKGWTNSTTNIALNNRFQALQDLLNEEETTMEENWKGIKEALTSIKERKNKKTAINNSRTRAEKVQAQTENIEANKQVKKSIKADKQKYVEELATTGEKAARGNMRQPYDTTKKLAGKYSKPERPVKDKEGKPITEIKQQRNR
;
A
#
# COMPACT_ATOMS: atom_id res chain seq x y z
N MET A 1 11.70 2.81 -10.88
CA MET A 1 10.77 2.29 -11.89
C MET A 1 9.46 2.00 -11.20
N GLY A 2 8.34 2.07 -11.91
CA GLY A 2 7.04 1.64 -11.40
C GLY A 2 5.92 2.60 -11.77
N ASP A 3 4.73 2.25 -11.30
CA ASP A 3 3.54 3.09 -11.36
C ASP A 3 3.61 4.14 -10.25
N LEU A 4 3.71 5.40 -10.65
CA LEU A 4 3.72 6.55 -9.76
C LEU A 4 2.52 7.47 -10.04
N ASN A 5 1.64 7.06 -10.95
CA ASN A 5 0.56 7.85 -11.50
C ASN A 5 0.93 9.27 -12.05
N PRO A 6 2.12 9.56 -12.64
CA PRO A 6 2.41 10.85 -13.24
C PRO A 6 2.19 10.84 -14.76
N ASN A 7 1.46 11.81 -15.28
CA ASN A 7 1.49 12.07 -16.72
C ASN A 7 2.45 13.23 -16.97
N VAL A 8 3.61 12.95 -17.56
CA VAL A 8 4.67 13.95 -17.82
C VAL A 8 4.50 14.68 -19.16
N GLY A 9 3.73 14.09 -20.07
CA GLY A 9 3.43 14.65 -21.39
C GLY A 9 4.61 14.75 -22.36
N ILE A 10 4.41 15.54 -23.41
CA ILE A 10 5.37 15.75 -24.52
C ILE A 10 6.22 17.01 -24.31
N ASP A 11 5.64 18.05 -23.72
CA ASP A 11 6.34 19.30 -23.45
C ASP A 11 7.46 19.04 -22.44
N ASN A 12 8.69 19.41 -22.78
CA ASN A 12 9.86 19.23 -21.93
C ASN A 12 10.53 20.57 -21.56
N THR A 13 9.83 21.69 -21.78
CA THR A 13 10.35 23.04 -21.48
C THR A 13 10.78 23.13 -20.01
N GLY A 14 12.04 23.52 -19.77
CA GLY A 14 12.63 23.61 -18.43
C GLY A 14 13.11 22.27 -17.85
N TYR A 15 12.90 21.16 -18.56
CA TYR A 15 13.26 19.80 -18.16
C TYR A 15 14.05 19.05 -19.26
N GLU A 16 14.64 19.77 -20.21
CA GLU A 16 15.29 19.21 -21.41
C GLU A 16 16.43 18.23 -21.08
N ASP A 17 17.05 18.45 -19.93
CA ASP A 17 18.15 17.65 -19.40
C ASP A 17 17.73 16.26 -18.92
N ILE A 18 16.47 16.12 -18.48
CA ILE A 18 15.92 14.91 -17.84
C ILE A 18 14.76 14.29 -18.60
N MET A 19 14.14 15.02 -19.53
CA MET A 19 12.97 14.57 -20.27
C MET A 19 13.14 14.81 -21.77
N GLY A 20 12.72 13.84 -22.58
CA GLY A 20 12.63 13.97 -24.02
C GLY A 20 11.26 14.46 -24.47
N ARG A 21 11.08 14.60 -25.79
CA ARG A 21 9.83 15.09 -26.42
C ARG A 21 8.96 13.96 -26.96
N HIS A 22 9.17 12.74 -26.47
CA HIS A 22 8.48 11.55 -26.96
C HIS A 22 7.57 10.91 -25.92
N GLY A 23 7.21 11.62 -24.85
CA GLY A 23 6.15 11.16 -23.94
C GLY A 23 4.77 11.08 -24.60
N LEU A 24 3.74 10.80 -23.82
CA LEU A 24 2.34 10.71 -24.26
C LEU A 24 1.47 11.64 -23.40
N GLY A 25 0.50 12.32 -24.02
CA GLY A 25 -0.49 13.13 -23.32
C GLY A 25 -0.01 14.51 -22.87
N GLN A 26 -0.79 15.13 -21.99
CA GLN A 26 -0.49 16.42 -21.37
C GLN A 26 -0.02 16.24 -19.93
N ARG A 27 0.87 17.14 -19.50
CA ARG A 27 1.42 17.08 -18.16
C ARG A 27 0.35 17.41 -17.11
N ASN A 28 0.23 16.57 -16.08
CA ASN A 28 -0.62 16.82 -14.91
C ASN A 28 0.20 17.27 -13.69
N GLU A 29 -0.45 17.64 -12.59
CA GLU A 29 0.22 18.11 -11.36
C GLU A 29 1.20 17.08 -10.78
N ASN A 30 0.84 15.79 -10.84
CA ASN A 30 1.73 14.69 -10.45
C ASN A 30 2.95 14.59 -11.39
N GLY A 31 2.73 14.78 -12.69
CA GLY A 31 3.78 14.83 -13.71
C GLY A 31 4.77 15.95 -13.48
N GLU A 32 4.30 17.13 -13.09
CA GLU A 32 5.15 18.26 -12.72
C GLU A 32 5.96 17.96 -11.45
N SER A 33 5.31 17.41 -10.42
CA SER A 33 5.98 17.01 -9.19
C SER A 33 7.03 15.93 -9.44
N PHE A 34 6.72 14.96 -10.30
CA PHE A 34 7.63 13.89 -10.70
C PHE A 34 8.80 14.42 -11.53
N ALA A 35 8.56 15.32 -12.48
CA ALA A 35 9.61 15.97 -13.26
C ALA A 35 10.58 16.76 -12.35
N ASN A 36 10.06 17.49 -11.37
CA ASN A 36 10.86 18.19 -10.35
C ASN A 36 11.71 17.23 -9.50
N LEU A 37 11.14 16.11 -9.07
CA LEU A 37 11.88 15.06 -8.35
C LEU A 37 13.02 14.50 -9.22
N CYS A 38 12.74 14.21 -10.49
CA CYS A 38 13.74 13.70 -11.42
C CYS A 38 14.84 14.74 -11.70
N ALA A 39 14.49 16.01 -11.88
CA ALA A 39 15.43 17.10 -12.07
C ALA A 39 16.38 17.26 -10.87
N SER A 40 15.83 17.33 -9.66
CA SER A 40 16.63 17.49 -8.41
C SER A 40 17.58 16.32 -8.15
N ASN A 41 17.20 15.10 -8.56
CA ASN A 41 17.99 13.89 -8.35
C ASN A 41 18.83 13.46 -9.56
N LYS A 42 18.88 14.28 -10.62
CA LYS A 42 19.59 13.98 -11.88
C LYS A 42 19.15 12.63 -12.46
N LEU A 43 17.85 12.37 -12.47
CA LEU A 43 17.25 11.18 -13.07
C LEU A 43 16.61 11.56 -14.40
N VAL A 44 16.85 10.75 -15.44
CA VAL A 44 16.28 10.92 -16.77
C VAL A 44 15.06 10.01 -16.91
N ILE A 45 13.95 10.56 -17.40
CA ILE A 45 12.68 9.86 -17.60
C ILE A 45 12.73 9.16 -18.96
N GLU A 46 13.21 7.92 -18.96
CA GLU A 46 13.59 7.21 -20.17
C GLU A 46 12.42 6.94 -21.13
N GLY A 47 11.21 6.77 -20.60
CA GLY A 47 9.98 6.59 -21.39
C GLY A 47 9.62 7.78 -22.30
N THR A 48 10.28 8.93 -22.12
CA THR A 48 10.08 10.13 -22.94
C THR A 48 11.20 10.37 -23.97
N ILE A 49 12.27 9.57 -23.93
CA ILE A 49 13.51 9.81 -24.69
C ILE A 49 13.46 9.24 -26.11
N PHE A 50 12.80 8.10 -26.31
CA PHE A 50 12.84 7.36 -27.56
C PHE A 50 11.58 7.58 -28.42
N PRO A 51 11.74 7.85 -29.72
CA PRO A 51 10.60 8.03 -30.62
C PRO A 51 9.91 6.69 -30.90
N HIS A 52 8.69 6.55 -30.36
CA HIS A 52 7.84 5.37 -30.55
C HIS A 52 6.42 5.72 -31.01
N LYS A 53 5.69 4.73 -31.51
CA LYS A 53 4.23 4.83 -31.72
C LYS A 53 3.51 4.83 -30.35
N CYS A 54 2.32 5.44 -30.27
CA CYS A 54 1.55 5.54 -29.00
C CYS A 54 1.32 4.18 -28.34
N ILE A 55 1.06 3.13 -29.14
CA ILE A 55 0.89 1.74 -28.68
C ILE A 55 2.11 1.14 -27.94
N HIS A 56 3.28 1.77 -28.06
CA HIS A 56 4.53 1.38 -27.39
C HIS A 56 4.94 2.37 -26.29
N LYS A 57 4.09 3.37 -26.00
CA LYS A 57 4.28 4.38 -24.94
C LYS A 57 3.22 4.27 -23.86
N ALA A 58 1.99 3.94 -24.24
CA ALA A 58 0.89 3.74 -23.31
C ALA A 58 1.17 2.55 -22.39
N THR A 59 1.18 2.81 -21.09
CA THR A 59 1.46 1.82 -20.04
C THR A 59 0.21 1.41 -19.29
N TRP A 60 -0.90 2.12 -19.48
CA TRP A 60 -2.19 1.83 -18.89
C TRP A 60 -3.31 2.10 -19.89
N ILE A 61 -4.34 1.25 -19.88
CA ILE A 61 -5.57 1.40 -20.65
C ILE A 61 -6.75 1.41 -19.67
N SER A 62 -7.68 2.34 -19.86
CA SER A 62 -8.92 2.36 -19.08
C SER A 62 -9.77 1.10 -19.27
N PRO A 63 -10.61 0.72 -18.28
CA PRO A 63 -11.46 -0.47 -18.38
C PRO A 63 -12.44 -0.47 -19.56
N ASP A 64 -12.80 0.72 -20.07
CA ASP A 64 -13.65 0.89 -21.25
C ASP A 64 -12.85 0.86 -22.57
N HIS A 65 -11.53 0.65 -22.50
CA HIS A 65 -10.59 0.60 -23.63
C HIS A 65 -10.55 1.88 -24.49
N THR A 66 -11.00 3.02 -23.97
CA THR A 66 -11.03 4.29 -24.71
C THR A 66 -9.81 5.16 -24.46
N THR A 67 -9.24 5.08 -23.26
CA THR A 67 -8.21 6.00 -22.78
C THR A 67 -6.91 5.26 -22.55
N GLU A 68 -5.83 5.78 -23.14
CA GLU A 68 -4.47 5.27 -22.98
C GLU A 68 -3.61 6.32 -22.29
N ASN A 69 -2.88 5.94 -21.23
CA ASN A 69 -2.00 6.84 -20.49
C ASN A 69 -0.59 6.25 -20.32
N GLN A 70 0.40 7.12 -20.13
CA GLN A 70 1.77 6.77 -19.77
C GLN A 70 2.02 7.19 -18.31
N ILE A 71 1.80 6.26 -17.38
CA ILE A 71 1.92 6.48 -15.92
C ILE A 71 2.98 5.61 -15.25
N ASP A 72 3.49 4.61 -15.97
CA ASP A 72 4.60 3.78 -15.53
C ASP A 72 5.91 4.30 -16.14
N HIS A 73 6.85 4.69 -15.29
CA HIS A 73 8.09 5.31 -15.74
C HIS A 73 9.32 4.54 -15.26
N ILE A 74 10.25 4.33 -16.17
CA ILE A 74 11.62 3.91 -15.86
C ILE A 74 12.50 5.14 -15.89
N CYS A 75 13.22 5.36 -14.79
CA CYS A 75 14.18 6.45 -14.66
C CYS A 75 15.57 5.91 -14.40
N ILE A 76 16.57 6.53 -15.00
CA ILE A 76 17.98 6.20 -14.78
C ILE A 76 18.77 7.45 -14.40
N ASN A 77 19.84 7.29 -13.63
CA ASN A 77 20.71 8.43 -13.35
C ASN A 77 21.30 9.00 -14.64
N LYS A 78 21.32 10.34 -14.78
CA LYS A 78 21.83 11.08 -15.93
C LYS A 78 23.22 10.61 -16.38
N LYS A 79 24.10 10.22 -15.43
CA LYS A 79 25.45 9.69 -15.75
C LYS A 79 25.42 8.40 -16.56
N PHE A 80 24.36 7.61 -16.43
CA PHE A 80 24.17 6.32 -17.10
C PHE A 80 23.14 6.38 -18.22
N ARG A 81 22.56 7.54 -18.54
CA ARG A 81 21.58 7.69 -19.64
C ARG A 81 22.02 7.01 -20.94
N ARG A 82 23.32 7.13 -21.28
CA ARG A 82 23.90 6.52 -22.50
C ARG A 82 23.96 4.99 -22.50
N THR A 83 23.64 4.34 -21.38
CA THR A 83 23.51 2.88 -21.33
C THR A 83 22.13 2.42 -21.76
N THR A 84 21.12 3.29 -21.75
CA THR A 84 19.78 2.90 -22.21
C THR A 84 19.74 2.89 -23.73
N GLU A 85 19.36 1.76 -24.32
CA GLU A 85 19.19 1.60 -25.76
C GLU A 85 17.73 1.81 -26.19
N ASP A 86 16.78 1.42 -25.35
CA ASP A 86 15.35 1.53 -25.63
C ASP A 86 14.51 1.44 -24.34
N VAL A 87 13.38 2.15 -24.27
CA VAL A 87 12.33 1.94 -23.26
C VAL A 87 10.97 2.00 -23.93
N ARG A 88 10.17 0.93 -23.76
CA ARG A 88 8.84 0.85 -24.38
C ARG A 88 7.87 -0.06 -23.64
N ALA A 89 6.58 0.22 -23.79
CA ALA A 89 5.48 -0.63 -23.37
C ALA A 89 5.30 -1.82 -24.33
N ARG A 90 4.95 -2.99 -23.77
CA ARG A 90 4.77 -4.27 -24.46
C ARG A 90 3.30 -4.67 -24.48
N ARG A 91 2.50 -4.01 -25.32
CA ARG A 91 1.07 -4.33 -25.54
C ARG A 91 0.81 -5.79 -25.91
N GLY A 92 1.74 -6.48 -26.58
CA GLY A 92 1.58 -7.88 -26.99
C GLY A 92 1.75 -8.92 -25.88
N ALA A 93 2.21 -8.52 -24.68
CA ALA A 93 2.35 -9.42 -23.55
C ALA A 93 1.09 -9.33 -22.67
N ASN A 94 0.20 -10.32 -22.79
CA ASN A 94 -1.00 -10.37 -21.96
C ASN A 94 -0.64 -10.75 -20.52
N ILE A 95 -0.92 -9.84 -19.58
CA ILE A 95 -0.70 -10.04 -18.15
C ILE A 95 -1.99 -9.98 -17.32
N ALA A 96 -3.17 -10.02 -17.97
CA ALA A 96 -4.48 -9.89 -17.32
C ALA A 96 -4.60 -8.67 -16.38
N SER A 97 -3.98 -7.55 -16.77
CA SER A 97 -4.07 -6.25 -16.10
C SER A 97 -4.40 -5.18 -17.13
N ASP A 98 -4.98 -4.08 -16.64
CA ASP A 98 -5.13 -2.81 -17.33
C ASP A 98 -3.80 -2.08 -17.59
N HIS A 99 -2.70 -2.54 -16.99
CA HIS A 99 -1.34 -2.08 -17.29
C HIS A 99 -0.65 -2.94 -18.36
N HIS A 100 0.22 -2.30 -19.14
CA HIS A 100 1.17 -2.97 -20.02
C HIS A 100 2.54 -3.05 -19.36
N LEU A 101 3.25 -4.16 -19.60
CA LEU A 101 4.64 -4.30 -19.18
C LEU A 101 5.53 -3.25 -19.85
N VAL A 102 6.32 -2.51 -19.06
CA VAL A 102 7.32 -1.58 -19.56
C VAL A 102 8.70 -2.23 -19.49
N LEU A 103 9.41 -2.24 -20.62
CA LEU A 103 10.72 -2.87 -20.75
C LEU A 103 11.78 -1.83 -21.09
N ALA A 104 12.91 -1.88 -20.39
CA ALA A 104 14.12 -1.12 -20.70
C ALA A 104 15.25 -2.04 -21.20
N ASN A 105 15.80 -1.74 -22.37
CA ASN A 105 17.02 -2.36 -22.89
C ASN A 105 18.22 -1.54 -22.45
N LEU A 106 19.17 -2.17 -21.75
CA LEU A 106 20.35 -1.51 -21.20
C LEU A 106 21.63 -2.19 -21.71
N LYS A 107 22.60 -1.39 -22.14
CA LYS A 107 23.96 -1.79 -22.53
C LYS A 107 25.00 -1.03 -21.70
N PRO A 108 25.28 -1.49 -20.46
CA PRO A 108 26.32 -0.89 -19.64
C PRO A 108 27.71 -1.20 -20.21
N LYS A 109 28.57 -0.18 -20.31
CA LYS A 109 29.99 -0.37 -20.59
C LYS A 109 30.74 -0.53 -19.27
N LEU A 110 31.07 -1.76 -18.92
CA LEU A 110 31.89 -2.06 -17.76
C LEU A 110 33.36 -1.79 -18.09
N LYS A 111 34.08 -1.14 -17.18
CA LYS A 111 35.52 -0.91 -17.33
C LYS A 111 36.22 -2.28 -17.30
N LYS A 112 37.02 -2.60 -18.32
CA LYS A 112 37.82 -3.82 -18.34
C LYS A 112 39.14 -3.56 -17.58
N GLY A 113 39.28 -4.12 -16.38
CA GLY A 113 40.51 -4.13 -15.57
C GLY A 113 40.19 -4.32 -14.07
N TRP A 114 40.89 -5.13 -13.27
CA TRP A 114 42.10 -5.96 -13.48
C TRP A 114 42.16 -7.08 -12.39
N THR A 115 42.78 -8.22 -12.72
CA THR A 115 43.07 -9.46 -11.95
C THR A 115 41.94 -10.36 -11.44
N ASN A 116 42.19 -11.67 -11.61
CA ASN A 116 41.52 -12.84 -11.04
C ASN A 116 41.56 -12.90 -9.51
N SER A 117 41.39 -11.79 -8.79
CA SER A 117 40.94 -11.90 -7.41
C SER A 117 39.44 -12.10 -7.48
N THR A 118 38.98 -13.29 -7.12
CA THR A 118 37.60 -13.60 -6.77
C THR A 118 37.15 -12.70 -5.61
N THR A 119 36.96 -11.41 -5.88
CA THR A 119 36.10 -10.59 -5.04
C THR A 119 34.68 -11.03 -5.39
N ASN A 120 34.19 -12.02 -4.65
CA ASN A 120 32.76 -12.31 -4.56
C ASN A 120 32.08 -11.04 -4.07
N ILE A 121 31.70 -10.16 -5.00
CA ILE A 121 30.74 -9.10 -4.72
C ILE A 121 29.43 -9.85 -4.52
N ALA A 122 29.12 -10.19 -3.27
CA ALA A 122 27.81 -10.65 -2.89
C ALA A 122 26.85 -9.50 -3.22
N LEU A 123 26.16 -9.61 -4.35
CA LEU A 123 24.99 -8.79 -4.62
C LEU A 123 23.94 -9.25 -3.61
N ASN A 124 23.93 -8.63 -2.43
CA ASN A 124 22.84 -8.77 -1.49
C ASN A 124 21.59 -8.22 -2.17
N ASN A 125 20.87 -9.14 -2.82
CA ASN A 125 19.72 -8.83 -3.64
C ASN A 125 18.63 -8.35 -2.68
N ARG A 126 18.37 -7.05 -2.65
CA ARG A 126 17.27 -6.47 -1.85
C ARG A 126 15.91 -7.11 -2.15
N PHE A 127 15.77 -7.78 -3.29
CA PHE A 127 14.60 -8.61 -3.60
C PHE A 127 14.41 -9.78 -2.62
N GLN A 128 15.48 -10.42 -2.13
CA GLN A 128 15.32 -11.52 -1.19
C GLN A 128 14.72 -11.03 0.13
N ALA A 129 15.22 -9.91 0.66
CA ALA A 129 14.65 -9.30 1.86
C ALA A 129 13.19 -8.86 1.67
N LEU A 130 12.79 -8.45 0.47
CA LEU A 130 11.39 -8.15 0.15
C LEU A 130 10.53 -9.41 0.06
N GLN A 131 11.05 -10.50 -0.49
CA GLN A 131 10.37 -11.80 -0.52
C GLN A 131 10.18 -12.35 0.89
N ASP A 132 11.20 -12.27 1.74
CA ASP A 132 11.13 -12.72 3.12
C ASP A 132 10.09 -11.90 3.91
N LEU A 133 10.02 -10.58 3.71
CA LEU A 133 8.98 -9.72 4.31
C LEU A 133 7.56 -10.04 3.80
N LEU A 134 7.42 -10.30 2.50
CA LEU A 134 6.13 -10.68 1.91
C LEU A 134 5.65 -12.03 2.43
N ASN A 135 6.56 -12.99 2.55
CA ASN A 135 6.26 -14.31 3.13
C ASN A 135 5.90 -14.20 4.62
N GLU A 136 6.61 -13.37 5.39
CA GLU A 136 6.24 -13.08 6.79
C GLU A 136 4.83 -12.45 6.87
N GLU A 137 4.50 -11.47 6.01
CA GLU A 137 3.17 -10.86 5.99
C GLU A 137 2.08 -11.87 5.59
N GLU A 138 2.32 -12.68 4.55
CA GLU A 138 1.39 -13.71 4.08
C GLU A 138 1.10 -14.76 5.17
N THR A 139 2.13 -15.26 5.86
CA THR A 139 1.96 -16.21 6.98
C THR A 139 1.15 -15.62 8.13
N THR A 140 1.37 -14.34 8.48
CA THR A 140 0.55 -13.67 9.51
C THR A 140 -0.92 -13.51 9.09
N MET A 141 -1.20 -13.28 7.81
CA MET A 141 -2.57 -13.20 7.31
C MET A 141 -3.27 -14.56 7.33
N GLU A 142 -2.56 -15.64 6.96
CA GLU A 142 -3.10 -17.00 7.03
C GLU A 142 -3.45 -17.42 8.46
N GLU A 143 -2.58 -17.15 9.42
CA GLU A 143 -2.82 -17.41 10.84
C GLU A 143 -4.03 -16.63 11.38
N ASN A 144 -4.14 -15.34 11.02
CA ASN A 144 -5.29 -14.50 11.37
C ASN A 144 -6.59 -15.03 10.75
N TRP A 145 -6.55 -15.44 9.48
CA TRP A 145 -7.70 -16.00 8.79
C TRP A 145 -8.16 -17.33 9.38
N LYS A 146 -7.20 -18.17 9.81
CA LYS A 146 -7.49 -19.41 10.55
C LYS A 146 -8.23 -19.12 11.86
N GLY A 147 -7.77 -18.15 12.64
CA GLY A 147 -8.46 -17.73 13.87
C GLY A 147 -9.90 -17.25 13.63
N ILE A 148 -10.13 -16.48 12.55
CA ILE A 148 -11.48 -16.02 12.16
C ILE A 148 -12.39 -17.21 11.81
N LYS A 149 -11.89 -18.21 11.07
CA LYS A 149 -12.66 -19.42 10.73
C LYS A 149 -13.05 -20.23 11.98
N GLU A 150 -12.13 -20.40 12.92
CA GLU A 150 -12.37 -21.09 14.20
C GLU A 150 -13.40 -20.36 15.07
N ALA A 151 -13.37 -19.03 15.09
CA ALA A 151 -14.38 -18.22 15.79
C ALA A 151 -15.77 -18.36 15.13
N LEU A 152 -15.84 -18.32 13.80
CA LEU A 152 -17.11 -18.44 13.04
C LEU A 152 -17.75 -19.83 13.21
N THR A 153 -16.95 -20.89 13.20
CA THR A 153 -17.43 -22.26 13.45
C THR A 153 -18.00 -22.39 14.88
N SER A 154 -17.29 -21.89 15.89
CA SER A 154 -17.79 -21.87 17.28
C SER A 154 -19.11 -21.09 17.43
N ILE A 155 -19.28 -19.96 16.72
CA ILE A 155 -20.52 -19.18 16.72
C ILE A 155 -21.66 -19.96 16.04
N LYS A 156 -21.37 -20.67 14.95
CA LYS A 156 -22.35 -21.50 14.24
C LYS A 156 -22.83 -22.66 15.12
N GLU A 157 -21.92 -23.35 15.81
CA GLU A 157 -22.26 -24.41 16.75
C GLU A 157 -23.13 -23.90 17.91
N ARG A 158 -22.79 -22.74 18.47
CA ARG A 158 -23.60 -22.08 19.51
C ARG A 158 -25.02 -21.78 19.02
N LYS A 159 -25.18 -21.33 17.77
CA LYS A 159 -26.50 -21.10 17.16
C LYS A 159 -27.28 -22.42 17.02
N ASN A 160 -26.64 -23.49 16.55
CA ASN A 160 -27.27 -24.81 16.41
C ASN A 160 -27.76 -25.36 17.76
N LYS A 161 -26.93 -25.26 18.81
CA LYS A 161 -27.30 -25.63 20.20
C LYS A 161 -28.44 -24.78 20.76
N LYS A 162 -28.57 -23.52 20.32
CA LYS A 162 -29.72 -22.66 20.69
C LYS A 162 -31.00 -23.09 19.98
N THR A 163 -30.92 -23.50 18.71
CA THR A 163 -32.06 -24.05 17.96
C THR A 163 -32.53 -25.38 18.54
N ALA A 164 -31.60 -26.24 19.00
CA ALA A 164 -31.93 -27.51 19.66
C ALA A 164 -32.77 -27.31 20.95
N ILE A 165 -32.48 -26.28 21.75
CA ILE A 165 -33.30 -25.92 22.92
C ILE A 165 -34.72 -25.50 22.53
N ASN A 166 -34.89 -24.78 21.42
CA ASN A 166 -36.22 -24.34 20.98
C ASN A 166 -37.08 -25.50 20.47
N ASN A 167 -36.43 -26.56 19.97
CA ASN A 167 -37.09 -27.73 19.38
C ASN A 167 -37.27 -28.91 20.37
N SER A 168 -36.69 -28.83 21.58
CA SER A 168 -36.80 -29.89 22.61
C SER A 168 -38.25 -30.08 23.05
N ARG A 169 -38.73 -31.33 23.10
CA ARG A 169 -40.14 -31.66 23.38
C ARG A 169 -40.36 -32.09 24.82
N THR A 170 -39.37 -32.72 25.45
CA THR A 170 -39.46 -33.18 26.84
C THR A 170 -38.66 -32.30 27.79
N ARG A 171 -39.04 -32.30 29.09
CA ARG A 171 -38.34 -31.53 30.12
C ARG A 171 -36.90 -32.00 30.32
N ALA A 172 -36.63 -33.29 30.15
CA ALA A 172 -35.28 -33.86 30.24
C ALA A 172 -34.38 -33.39 29.09
N GLU A 173 -34.86 -33.47 27.85
CA GLU A 173 -34.14 -32.97 26.66
C GLU A 173 -33.81 -31.48 26.77
N LYS A 174 -34.74 -30.68 27.31
CA LYS A 174 -34.56 -29.24 27.48
C LYS A 174 -33.45 -28.92 28.49
N VAL A 175 -33.37 -29.67 29.60
CA VAL A 175 -32.31 -29.49 30.62
C VAL A 175 -30.94 -29.88 30.06
N GLN A 176 -30.86 -30.96 29.29
CA GLN A 176 -29.62 -31.39 28.64
C GLN A 176 -29.14 -30.36 27.61
N ALA A 177 -30.00 -29.94 26.68
CA ALA A 177 -29.68 -28.95 25.67
C ALA A 177 -29.31 -27.57 26.26
N GLN A 178 -29.92 -27.19 27.39
CA GLN A 178 -29.54 -25.99 28.13
C GLN A 178 -28.14 -26.09 28.74
N THR A 179 -27.77 -27.23 29.31
CA THR A 179 -26.45 -27.48 29.89
C THR A 179 -25.36 -27.35 28.82
N GLU A 180 -25.55 -27.99 27.66
CA GLU A 180 -24.63 -27.93 26.52
C GLU A 180 -24.49 -26.51 25.93
N ASN A 181 -25.57 -25.71 25.96
CA ASN A 181 -25.55 -24.32 25.50
C ASN A 181 -24.80 -23.40 26.48
N ILE A 182 -24.95 -23.62 27.78
CA ILE A 182 -24.21 -22.88 28.82
C ILE A 182 -22.71 -23.12 28.66
N GLU A 183 -22.31 -24.38 28.46
CA GLU A 183 -20.91 -24.74 28.26
C GLU A 183 -20.33 -24.13 26.97
N ALA A 184 -21.03 -24.25 25.84
CA ALA A 184 -20.61 -23.65 24.58
C ALA A 184 -20.51 -22.11 24.67
N ASN A 185 -21.46 -21.45 25.34
CA ASN A 185 -21.40 -20.00 25.57
C ASN A 185 -20.20 -19.60 26.45
N LYS A 186 -19.85 -20.43 27.45
CA LYS A 186 -18.69 -20.20 28.32
C LYS A 186 -17.38 -20.27 27.51
N GLN A 187 -17.24 -21.26 26.63
CA GLN A 187 -16.08 -21.40 25.77
C GLN A 187 -15.93 -20.22 24.80
N VAL A 188 -17.01 -19.79 24.14
CA VAL A 188 -17.01 -18.61 23.25
C VAL A 188 -16.65 -17.33 24.00
N LYS A 189 -17.16 -17.14 25.23
CA LYS A 189 -16.78 -15.97 26.05
C LYS A 189 -15.31 -15.99 26.45
N LYS A 190 -14.75 -17.18 26.71
CA LYS A 190 -13.33 -17.35 27.05
C LYS A 190 -12.43 -17.02 25.86
N SER A 191 -12.77 -17.49 24.65
CA SER A 191 -12.02 -17.17 23.44
C SER A 191 -12.05 -15.67 23.12
N ILE A 192 -13.23 -15.04 23.16
CA ILE A 192 -13.37 -13.58 22.94
C ILE A 192 -12.51 -12.77 23.92
N LYS A 193 -12.41 -13.21 25.18
CA LYS A 193 -11.57 -12.54 26.18
C LYS A 193 -10.07 -12.70 25.85
N ALA A 194 -9.66 -13.89 25.43
CA ALA A 194 -8.28 -14.16 25.03
C ALA A 194 -7.89 -13.34 23.79
N ASP A 195 -8.75 -13.29 22.76
CA ASP A 195 -8.50 -12.53 21.54
C ASP A 195 -8.37 -11.02 21.83
N LYS A 196 -9.25 -10.48 22.69
CA LYS A 196 -9.16 -9.08 23.14
C LYS A 196 -7.86 -8.79 23.88
N GLN A 197 -7.40 -9.72 24.71
CA GLN A 197 -6.15 -9.56 25.44
C GLN A 197 -4.95 -9.59 24.49
N LYS A 198 -4.91 -10.56 23.57
CA LYS A 198 -3.88 -10.67 22.53
C LYS A 198 -3.80 -9.40 21.68
N TYR A 199 -4.94 -8.87 21.23
CA TYR A 199 -5.01 -7.62 20.48
C TYR A 199 -4.42 -6.41 21.24
N VAL A 200 -4.72 -6.31 22.54
CA VAL A 200 -4.18 -5.24 23.38
C VAL A 200 -2.67 -5.38 23.56
N GLU A 201 -2.16 -6.59 23.76
CA GLU A 201 -0.73 -6.88 23.88
C GLU A 201 0.04 -6.59 22.57
N GLU A 202 -0.52 -6.94 21.41
CA GLU A 202 0.04 -6.60 20.10
C GLU A 202 0.11 -5.08 19.86
N LEU A 203 -0.94 -4.35 20.23
CA LEU A 203 -0.92 -2.88 20.16
C LEU A 203 0.15 -2.27 21.08
N ALA A 204 0.30 -2.79 22.30
CA ALA A 204 1.29 -2.32 23.25
C ALA A 204 2.72 -2.55 22.73
N THR A 205 3.04 -3.77 22.28
CA THR A 205 4.36 -4.12 21.73
C THR A 205 4.70 -3.34 20.46
N THR A 206 3.70 -3.06 19.61
CA THR A 206 3.87 -2.19 18.43
C THR A 206 4.17 -0.75 18.85
N GLY A 207 3.48 -0.23 19.87
CA GLY A 207 3.74 1.09 20.44
C GLY A 207 5.15 1.23 21.02
N GLU A 208 5.61 0.22 21.76
CA GLU A 208 6.96 0.19 22.35
C GLU A 208 8.07 0.18 21.27
N LYS A 209 7.88 -0.60 20.19
CA LYS A 209 8.83 -0.62 19.06
C LYS A 209 8.87 0.73 18.34
N ALA A 210 7.72 1.36 18.12
CA ALA A 210 7.63 2.65 17.44
C ALA A 210 8.24 3.81 18.25
N ALA A 211 8.20 3.73 19.59
CA ALA A 211 8.77 4.74 20.49
C ALA A 211 10.30 4.90 20.36
N ARG A 212 11.00 3.93 19.75
CA ARG A 212 12.45 3.97 19.55
C ARG A 212 12.91 4.85 18.38
N GLY A 213 12.00 5.40 17.57
CA GLY A 213 12.38 6.23 16.41
C GLY A 213 11.36 7.24 15.89
N ASN A 214 10.06 7.14 16.25
CA ASN A 214 9.03 8.05 15.75
C ASN A 214 8.03 8.42 16.87
N MET A 215 8.12 9.64 17.40
CA MET A 215 7.32 10.10 18.56
C MET A 215 5.80 10.21 18.30
N ARG A 216 5.35 10.23 17.04
CA ARG A 216 3.92 10.43 16.72
C ARG A 216 3.09 9.15 16.88
N GLN A 217 3.66 7.99 16.57
CA GLN A 217 2.94 6.72 16.63
C GLN A 217 2.61 6.26 18.06
N PRO A 218 3.50 6.39 19.07
CA PRO A 218 3.16 6.08 20.46
C PRO A 218 1.96 6.89 20.97
N TYR A 219 1.83 8.15 20.56
CA TYR A 219 0.69 9.00 20.92
C TYR A 219 -0.62 8.47 20.33
N ASP A 220 -0.65 8.12 19.04
CA ASP A 220 -1.83 7.56 18.39
C ASP A 220 -2.21 6.17 18.94
N THR A 221 -1.23 5.32 19.25
CA THR A 221 -1.44 4.01 19.89
C THR A 221 -1.99 4.16 21.31
N THR A 222 -1.44 5.08 22.10
CA THR A 222 -1.95 5.40 23.45
C THR A 222 -3.39 5.93 23.38
N LYS A 223 -3.70 6.75 22.37
CA LYS A 223 -5.04 7.28 22.13
C LYS A 223 -6.06 6.19 21.75
N LYS A 224 -5.65 5.20 20.96
CA LYS A 224 -6.46 4.02 20.62
C LYS A 224 -6.73 3.14 21.85
N LEU A 225 -5.71 2.89 22.68
CA LEU A 225 -5.81 2.09 23.90
C LEU A 225 -6.67 2.77 24.99
N ALA A 226 -6.57 4.09 25.14
CA ALA A 226 -7.30 4.83 26.15
C ALA A 226 -8.81 4.96 25.89
N GLY A 227 -9.29 4.63 24.68
CA GLY A 227 -10.71 4.73 24.29
C GLY A 227 -11.30 6.15 24.34
N LYS A 228 -10.50 7.17 24.69
CA LYS A 228 -10.93 8.57 24.83
C LYS A 228 -10.70 9.32 23.53
N TYR A 229 -11.56 9.09 22.55
CA TYR A 229 -11.80 10.08 21.49
C TYR A 229 -13.09 10.83 21.82
N SER A 230 -12.97 11.86 22.66
CA SER A 230 -13.88 13.00 22.59
C SER A 230 -13.20 14.00 21.67
N LYS A 231 -13.77 14.28 20.50
CA LYS A 231 -13.54 15.57 19.85
C LYS A 231 -14.17 16.59 20.79
N PRO A 232 -13.43 17.49 21.45
CA PRO A 232 -14.06 18.70 21.92
C PRO A 232 -14.35 19.50 20.66
N GLU A 233 -15.59 19.47 20.17
CA GLU A 233 -16.09 20.47 19.24
C GLU A 233 -16.04 21.81 19.96
N ARG A 234 -14.88 22.46 19.95
CA ARG A 234 -14.75 23.86 20.34
C ARG A 234 -14.99 24.67 19.06
N PRO A 235 -16.10 25.40 18.96
CA PRO A 235 -16.30 26.33 17.86
C PRO A 235 -15.13 27.29 17.80
N VAL A 236 -14.57 27.50 16.60
CA VAL A 236 -13.54 28.52 16.38
C VAL A 236 -14.19 29.87 16.64
N LYS A 237 -13.62 30.69 17.53
CA LYS A 237 -14.18 31.99 17.92
C LYS A 237 -13.33 33.15 17.39
N ASP A 238 -13.98 34.26 17.07
CA ASP A 238 -13.34 35.55 16.77
C ASP A 238 -12.74 36.20 18.04
N LYS A 239 -12.16 37.40 17.89
CA LYS A 239 -11.54 38.14 19.00
C LYS A 239 -12.58 38.61 20.02
N GLU A 240 -13.84 38.71 19.62
CA GLU A 240 -14.98 39.02 20.48
C GLU A 240 -15.64 37.78 21.13
N GLY A 241 -15.14 36.57 20.84
CA GLY A 241 -15.60 35.32 21.47
C GLY A 241 -16.82 34.67 20.81
N LYS A 242 -17.24 35.13 19.62
CA LYS A 242 -18.39 34.62 18.85
C LYS A 242 -17.95 33.51 17.89
N PRO A 243 -18.74 32.43 17.72
CA PRO A 243 -18.38 31.32 16.84
C PRO A 243 -18.38 31.71 15.36
N ILE A 244 -17.29 31.37 14.67
CA ILE A 244 -17.06 31.61 13.24
C ILE A 244 -17.58 30.40 12.45
N THR A 245 -18.62 30.63 11.65
CA THR A 245 -19.29 29.58 10.85
C THR A 245 -18.92 29.62 9.36
N GLU A 246 -18.20 30.65 8.90
CA GLU A 246 -17.86 30.84 7.47
C GLU A 246 -16.35 30.75 7.18
N ILE A 247 -15.99 30.05 6.11
CA ILE A 247 -14.59 29.81 5.68
C ILE A 247 -13.85 31.12 5.35
N LYS A 248 -14.55 32.14 4.82
CA LYS A 248 -13.95 33.45 4.54
C LYS A 248 -13.49 34.16 5.82
N GLN A 249 -14.23 34.02 6.91
CA GLN A 249 -13.92 34.67 8.18
C GLN A 249 -12.72 34.01 8.88
N GLN A 250 -12.47 32.72 8.65
CA GLN A 250 -11.27 32.04 9.15
C GLN A 250 -9.97 32.51 8.47
N ARG A 251 -10.04 33.03 7.24
CA ARG A 251 -8.87 33.50 6.47
C ARG A 251 -8.37 34.88 6.90
N ASN A 252 -9.20 35.68 7.57
CA ASN A 252 -8.89 37.06 7.98
C ASN A 252 -8.50 37.17 9.46
N ARG A 253 -8.07 36.06 10.07
CA ARG A 253 -7.64 35.98 11.46
C ARG A 253 -6.16 36.31 11.60
#